data_AF-A0A0P1J4A9-F1
#
_entry.id   AF-A0A0P1J4A9-F1
#
_cell.length_a   1.000
_cell.length_b   1.000
_cell.length_c   1.000
_cell.angle_alpha   90.00
_cell.angle_beta   90.00
_cell.angle_gamma   90.00
#
_symmetry.space_group_name_H-M   'P 1'
#
loop_
_entity.id
_entity.type
_entity.pdbx_description
1 polymer ?
#
loop_
_entity_poly.entity_id
_entity_poly.type
_entity_poly.pdbx_seq_one_letter_code
_entity_poly.pdbx_strand_id
1 'polypeptide(L)'
;MLFGGITGTAVADAASIGGVMIPGMKKAGYPADFSAAVTAASSTVGPIIPPSVPMIIVGALSGISVGQMFLAGAIPGIMMGLAMMITCYIIAKRRNFPREEWRGFGQLLRSFGKAFWAIAMTGLILFGLLSGIATPTETAIVACVYALVVGVFIYGELRFSAIPRIVVESGVSAASILALVGFANVFGWILVSEQIPQAIVNAVLSVTDSRILIILMINVVLLIVGMFMETIAALIILFVPLLSLAQAAEIEPLHFATFAVLNLMIGLTTPPVGVCLFVCSGIARLPLTPVVIAILPFLLCNIIVLLLVSFIPAFATWLPGLVFD
;
A
#
# COMPACT_ATOMS: atom_id res chain seq x y z
N MET A 1 -2.55 -5.52 6.51
CA MET A 1 -2.57 -6.79 5.74
C MET A 1 -3.98 -7.12 5.31
N LEU A 2 -4.86 -7.62 6.18
CA LEU A 2 -6.23 -8.02 5.79
C LEU A 2 -7.07 -6.88 5.20
N PHE A 3 -7.14 -5.73 5.87
CA PHE A 3 -7.87 -4.56 5.37
C PHE A 3 -7.17 -3.86 4.19
N GLY A 4 -5.83 -3.86 4.17
CA GLY A 4 -5.07 -3.25 3.09
C GLY A 4 -5.25 -3.93 1.72
N GLY A 5 -5.47 -5.25 1.69
CA GLY A 5 -5.79 -5.96 0.44
C GLY A 5 -7.18 -5.59 -0.11
N ILE A 6 -8.10 -5.12 0.74
CA ILE A 6 -9.46 -4.76 0.34
C ILE A 6 -9.48 -3.37 -0.32
N THR A 7 -8.70 -2.44 0.24
CA THR A 7 -8.66 -1.04 -0.21
C THR A 7 -7.94 -0.87 -1.54
N GLY A 8 -7.14 -1.87 -1.96
CA GLY A 8 -6.54 -2.00 -3.28
C GLY A 8 -5.44 -0.98 -3.62
N THR A 9 -5.36 0.13 -2.88
CA THR A 9 -4.39 1.22 -3.03
C THR A 9 -3.94 1.73 -1.66
N ALA A 10 -2.67 2.10 -1.52
CA ALA A 10 -2.10 2.50 -0.23
C ALA A 10 -2.70 3.82 0.26
N VAL A 11 -2.99 4.75 -0.65
CA VAL A 11 -3.57 6.07 -0.31
C VAL A 11 -4.99 5.92 0.23
N ALA A 12 -5.81 5.04 -0.37
CA ALA A 12 -7.15 4.76 0.13
C ALA A 12 -7.10 4.06 1.50
N ASP A 13 -6.16 3.15 1.73
CA ASP A 13 -5.95 2.50 3.03
C ASP A 13 -5.55 3.53 4.10
N ALA A 14 -4.57 4.38 3.80
CA ALA A 14 -4.13 5.46 4.68
C ALA A 14 -5.27 6.43 5.05
N ALA A 15 -6.14 6.76 4.09
CA ALA A 15 -7.27 7.65 4.31
C ALA A 15 -8.38 7.02 5.15
N SER A 16 -8.79 5.80 4.79
CA SER A 16 -9.93 5.11 5.41
C SER A 16 -9.58 4.56 6.80
N ILE A 17 -8.56 3.70 6.88
CA ILE A 17 -8.13 3.10 8.14
C ILE A 17 -7.49 4.15 9.04
N GLY A 18 -6.71 5.07 8.48
CA GLY A 18 -6.10 6.15 9.26
C GLY A 18 -7.11 7.08 9.92
N GLY A 19 -8.25 7.34 9.28
CA GLY A 19 -9.34 8.14 9.84
C GLY A 19 -9.90 7.58 11.16
N VAL A 20 -9.83 6.26 11.35
CA VAL A 20 -10.30 5.58 12.58
C VAL A 20 -9.15 5.30 13.54
N MET A 21 -8.04 4.77 13.02
CA MET A 21 -6.91 4.31 13.84
C MET A 21 -6.15 5.46 14.48
N ILE A 22 -5.86 6.54 13.75
CA ILE A 22 -5.05 7.65 14.28
C ILE A 22 -5.76 8.34 15.46
N PRO A 23 -7.05 8.71 15.39
CA PRO A 23 -7.75 9.25 16.55
C PRO A 23 -7.88 8.26 17.69
N GLY A 24 -8.10 6.97 17.41
CA GLY A 24 -8.19 5.91 18.41
C GLY A 24 -6.89 5.73 19.20
N MET A 25 -5.75 5.67 18.50
CA MET A 25 -4.42 5.58 19.11
C MET A 25 -4.11 6.82 19.96
N LYS A 26 -4.45 8.03 19.49
CA LYS A 26 -4.28 9.26 20.27
C LYS A 26 -5.09 9.21 21.57
N LYS A 27 -6.34 8.73 21.53
CA LYS A 27 -7.19 8.58 22.72
C LYS A 27 -6.63 7.54 23.71
N ALA A 28 -5.99 6.50 23.21
CA ALA A 28 -5.32 5.48 24.02
C ALA A 28 -3.95 5.92 24.59
N GLY A 29 -3.50 7.14 24.27
CA GLY A 29 -2.25 7.70 24.81
C GLY A 29 -1.00 7.47 23.95
N TYR A 30 -1.15 7.01 22.70
CA TYR A 30 -0.01 6.89 21.78
C TYR A 30 0.36 8.26 21.20
N PRO A 31 1.66 8.53 20.95
CA PRO A 31 2.10 9.73 20.25
C PRO A 31 1.45 9.85 18.85
N ALA A 32 1.00 11.06 18.52
CA ALA A 32 0.26 11.33 17.28
C ALA A 32 1.13 11.18 16.03
N ASP A 33 2.41 11.54 16.12
CA ASP A 33 3.43 11.35 15.08
C ASP A 33 3.66 9.85 14.79
N PHE A 34 3.80 9.03 15.83
CA PHE A 34 3.92 7.58 15.71
C PHE A 34 2.67 6.97 15.08
N SER A 35 1.49 7.40 15.54
CA SER A 35 0.20 6.90 15.05
C SER A 35 0.03 7.20 13.55
N ALA A 36 0.42 8.39 13.11
CA ALA A 36 0.43 8.75 11.68
C ALA A 36 1.46 7.93 10.89
N ALA A 37 2.69 7.80 11.41
CA ALA A 37 3.78 7.11 10.73
C ALA A 37 3.52 5.60 10.55
N VAL A 38 3.05 4.90 11.59
CA VAL A 38 2.74 3.47 11.49
C VAL A 38 1.56 3.21 10.55
N THR A 39 0.57 4.10 10.55
CA THR A 39 -0.58 4.02 9.63
C THR A 39 -0.11 4.21 8.19
N ALA A 40 0.70 5.24 7.93
CA ALA A 40 1.26 5.49 6.60
C ALA A 40 2.11 4.30 6.13
N ALA A 41 3.05 3.83 6.96
CA ALA A 41 3.92 2.71 6.60
C ALA A 41 3.13 1.42 6.33
N SER A 42 2.17 1.06 7.20
CA SER A 42 1.39 -0.17 7.05
C SER A 42 0.45 -0.16 5.84
N SER A 43 0.03 1.04 5.39
CA SER A 43 -0.80 1.20 4.19
C SER A 43 -0.12 0.69 2.91
N THR A 44 1.22 0.71 2.88
CA THR A 44 2.01 0.26 1.72
C THR A 44 1.97 -1.26 1.52
N VAL A 45 1.63 -2.02 2.56
CA VAL A 45 1.50 -3.48 2.49
C VAL A 45 0.25 -3.89 1.74
N GLY A 46 -0.81 -3.07 1.82
CA GLY A 46 -2.11 -3.38 1.25
C GLY A 46 -2.04 -3.74 -0.24
N PRO A 47 -1.48 -2.86 -1.08
CA PRO A 47 -1.37 -3.12 -2.52
C PRO A 47 -0.28 -4.14 -2.91
N ILE A 48 0.42 -4.75 -1.96
CA ILE A 48 1.34 -5.86 -2.22
C ILE A 48 0.65 -7.21 -2.00
N ILE A 49 -0.24 -7.29 -1.01
CA ILE A 49 -0.97 -8.52 -0.70
C ILE A 49 -2.24 -8.59 -1.56
N PRO A 50 -2.51 -9.73 -2.22
CA PRO A 50 -3.72 -9.90 -3.04
C PRO A 50 -5.03 -9.69 -2.26
N PRO A 51 -6.07 -9.11 -2.88
CA PRO A 51 -6.12 -8.58 -4.25
C PRO A 51 -5.45 -7.20 -4.36
N SER A 52 -4.72 -6.95 -5.47
CA SER A 52 -3.93 -5.72 -5.64
C SER A 52 -4.19 -5.08 -7.00
N VAL A 53 -4.65 -3.83 -6.99
CA VAL A 53 -4.88 -3.04 -8.22
C VAL A 53 -3.58 -2.80 -8.99
N PRO A 54 -2.46 -2.38 -8.36
CA PRO A 54 -1.16 -2.27 -9.03
C PRO A 54 -0.72 -3.57 -9.71
N MET A 55 -0.93 -4.73 -9.08
CA MET A 55 -0.58 -6.03 -9.67
C MET A 55 -1.43 -6.37 -10.89
N ILE A 56 -2.72 -6.01 -10.90
CA ILE A 56 -3.61 -6.15 -12.07
C ILE A 56 -3.10 -5.29 -13.22
N ILE A 57 -2.75 -4.03 -12.94
CA ILE A 57 -2.24 -3.10 -13.96
C ILE A 57 -0.95 -3.62 -14.57
N VAL A 58 -0.02 -4.09 -13.73
CA VAL A 58 1.23 -4.69 -14.21
C VAL A 58 0.97 -5.93 -15.06
N GLY A 59 0.06 -6.81 -14.65
CA GLY A 59 -0.35 -7.96 -15.48
C GLY A 59 -0.87 -7.53 -16.86
N ALA A 60 -1.68 -6.47 -16.91
CA ALA A 60 -2.17 -5.91 -18.17
C ALA A 60 -1.06 -5.26 -19.03
N LEU A 61 -0.10 -4.58 -18.42
CA LEU A 61 1.01 -3.91 -19.13
C LEU A 61 2.09 -4.89 -19.63
N SER A 62 2.32 -5.98 -18.91
CA SER A 62 3.39 -6.96 -19.19
C SER A 62 2.92 -8.21 -19.94
N GLY A 63 1.61 -8.49 -19.94
CA GLY A 63 1.05 -9.77 -20.40
C GLY A 63 1.22 -10.93 -19.41
N ILE A 64 1.80 -10.69 -18.22
CA ILE A 64 1.92 -11.69 -17.15
C ILE A 64 0.52 -11.96 -16.56
N SER A 65 0.24 -13.22 -16.23
CA SER A 65 -1.03 -13.58 -15.59
C SER A 65 -1.22 -12.83 -14.27
N VAL A 66 -2.40 -12.24 -14.09
CA VAL A 66 -2.79 -11.56 -12.84
C VAL A 66 -2.67 -12.51 -11.64
N GLY A 67 -3.00 -13.80 -11.82
CA GLY A 67 -2.86 -14.80 -10.78
C GLY A 67 -1.39 -15.04 -10.36
N GLN A 68 -0.46 -15.05 -11.32
CA GLN A 68 0.97 -15.14 -11.04
C GLN A 68 1.47 -13.90 -10.30
N MET A 69 1.06 -12.71 -10.72
CA MET A 69 1.38 -11.45 -10.03
C MET A 69 0.87 -11.43 -8.58
N PHE A 70 -0.32 -11.96 -8.34
CA PHE A 70 -0.89 -12.05 -6.99
C PHE A 70 -0.05 -12.98 -6.10
N LEU A 71 0.30 -14.17 -6.58
CA LEU A 71 1.15 -15.07 -5.80
C LEU A 71 2.55 -14.47 -5.58
N ALA A 72 3.10 -13.75 -6.56
CA ALA A 72 4.41 -13.13 -6.45
C ALA A 72 4.46 -12.03 -5.36
N GLY A 73 3.35 -11.32 -5.13
CA GLY A 73 3.23 -10.31 -4.07
C GLY A 73 3.02 -10.88 -2.67
N ALA A 74 2.57 -12.12 -2.53
CA ALA A 74 2.19 -12.68 -1.23
C ALA A 74 3.37 -12.78 -0.24
N ILE A 75 4.51 -13.34 -0.68
CA ILE A 75 5.70 -13.49 0.16
C ILE A 75 6.30 -12.12 0.52
N PRO A 76 6.59 -11.21 -0.44
CA PRO A 76 7.07 -9.86 -0.13
C PRO A 76 6.15 -9.11 0.83
N GLY A 77 4.82 -9.22 0.65
CA GLY A 77 3.85 -8.59 1.53
C GLY A 77 3.90 -9.13 2.96
N ILE A 78 4.03 -10.45 3.12
CA ILE A 78 4.22 -11.09 4.43
C ILE A 78 5.52 -10.62 5.08
N MET A 79 6.62 -10.57 4.32
CA MET A 79 7.91 -10.08 4.79
C MET A 79 7.81 -8.63 5.29
N MET A 80 7.21 -7.73 4.51
CA MET A 80 6.99 -6.34 4.92
C MET A 80 6.20 -6.24 6.22
N GLY A 81 5.08 -6.96 6.33
CA GLY A 81 4.25 -6.87 7.53
C GLY A 81 4.92 -7.45 8.77
N LEU A 82 5.61 -8.59 8.65
CA LEU A 82 6.39 -9.15 9.76
C LEU A 82 7.49 -8.19 10.20
N ALA A 83 8.21 -7.62 9.25
CA ALA A 83 9.31 -6.71 9.52
C ALA A 83 8.81 -5.41 10.18
N MET A 84 7.65 -4.87 9.75
CA MET A 84 6.99 -3.74 10.41
C MET A 84 6.41 -4.08 11.79
N MET A 85 5.88 -5.30 11.99
CA MET A 85 5.42 -5.75 13.32
C MET A 85 6.59 -5.82 14.31
N ILE A 86 7.74 -6.34 13.88
CA ILE A 86 8.97 -6.37 14.68
C ILE A 86 9.42 -4.94 15.01
N THR A 87 9.48 -4.06 14.00
CA THR A 87 9.84 -2.64 14.18
C THR A 87 8.91 -1.94 15.19
N CYS A 88 7.60 -2.16 15.05
CA CYS A 88 6.58 -1.63 15.97
C CYS A 88 6.80 -2.12 17.40
N TYR A 89 7.04 -3.42 17.59
CA TYR A 89 7.31 -4.01 18.90
C TYR A 89 8.57 -3.42 19.56
N ILE A 90 9.65 -3.26 18.81
CA ILE A 90 10.90 -2.67 19.31
C ILE A 90 10.66 -1.22 19.76
N ILE A 91 9.96 -0.41 18.95
CA ILE A 91 9.66 0.99 19.28
C ILE A 91 8.74 1.06 20.51
N ALA A 92 7.67 0.27 20.54
CA ALA A 92 6.72 0.26 21.65
C ALA A 92 7.37 -0.16 22.98
N LYS A 93 8.31 -1.12 22.94
CA LYS A 93 9.07 -1.53 24.12
C LYS A 93 10.07 -0.44 24.57
N ARG A 94 10.76 0.20 23.63
CA ARG A 94 11.74 1.26 23.93
C ARG A 94 11.11 2.55 24.45
N ARG A 95 9.96 2.94 23.88
CA ARG A 95 9.23 4.16 24.26
C ARG A 95 8.17 3.93 25.35
N ASN A 96 8.08 2.71 25.88
CA ASN A 96 7.15 2.30 26.93
C ASN A 96 5.70 2.75 26.66
N PHE A 97 5.20 2.43 25.46
CA PHE A 97 3.82 2.78 25.08
C PHE A 97 2.78 2.09 25.96
N PRO A 98 1.56 2.67 26.08
CA PRO A 98 0.47 2.10 26.85
C PRO A 98 0.19 0.63 26.46
N ARG A 99 -0.08 -0.21 27.45
CA ARG A 99 -0.39 -1.64 27.25
C ARG A 99 -1.68 -1.97 27.99
N GLU A 100 -2.61 -2.64 27.32
CA GLU A 100 -3.71 -3.32 27.99
C GLU A 100 -3.29 -4.72 28.42
N GLU A 101 -3.85 -5.18 29.54
CA GLU A 101 -3.65 -6.55 30.00
C GLU A 101 -4.34 -7.55 29.06
N TRP A 102 -3.70 -8.70 28.83
CA TRP A 102 -4.29 -9.77 28.04
C TRP A 102 -5.49 -10.35 28.77
N ARG A 103 -6.68 -10.15 28.19
CA ARG A 103 -7.95 -10.57 28.82
C ARG A 103 -8.37 -12.02 28.53
N GLY A 104 -7.47 -12.84 27.98
CA GLY A 104 -7.70 -14.27 27.74
C GLY A 104 -8.36 -14.61 26.40
N PHE A 105 -8.22 -15.88 25.98
CA PHE A 105 -8.81 -16.40 24.73
C PHE A 105 -10.34 -16.36 24.71
N GLY A 106 -11.01 -16.44 25.86
CA GLY A 106 -12.47 -16.34 25.93
C GLY A 106 -12.98 -14.96 25.50
N GLN A 107 -12.27 -13.88 25.85
CA GLN A 107 -12.61 -12.54 25.37
C GLN A 107 -12.27 -12.37 23.89
N LEU A 108 -11.19 -12.96 23.40
CA LEU A 108 -10.86 -12.97 21.98
C LEU A 108 -12.00 -13.56 21.13
N LEU A 109 -12.50 -14.75 21.50
CA LEU A 109 -13.62 -15.41 20.81
C LEU A 109 -14.92 -14.59 20.87
N ARG A 110 -15.24 -13.99 22.03
CA ARG A 110 -16.41 -13.12 22.16
C ARG A 110 -16.29 -11.85 21.31
N SER A 111 -15.12 -11.22 21.29
CA SER A 111 -14.85 -10.05 20.46
C SER A 111 -14.92 -10.38 18.98
N PHE A 112 -14.39 -11.54 18.57
CA PHE A 112 -14.51 -12.05 17.20
C PHE A 112 -15.98 -12.24 16.80
N GLY A 113 -16.79 -12.86 17.66
CA GLY A 113 -18.23 -13.01 17.42
C GLY A 113 -18.96 -11.68 17.26
N LYS A 114 -18.61 -10.66 18.05
CA LYS A 114 -19.17 -9.30 17.91
C LYS A 114 -18.71 -8.60 16.63
N ALA A 115 -17.46 -8.82 16.22
CA ALA A 115 -16.89 -8.24 15.01
C ALA A 115 -17.20 -9.05 13.74
N PHE A 116 -17.92 -10.16 13.84
CA PHE A 116 -18.17 -11.08 12.73
C PHE A 116 -18.74 -10.36 11.50
N TRP A 117 -19.74 -9.51 11.68
CA TRP A 117 -20.37 -8.78 10.56
C TRP A 117 -19.45 -7.73 9.94
N ALA A 118 -18.59 -7.08 10.73
CA ALA A 118 -17.56 -6.19 10.19
C ALA A 118 -16.49 -6.97 9.40
N ILE A 119 -16.07 -8.15 9.87
CA ILE A 119 -15.12 -9.02 9.18
C ILE A 119 -15.74 -9.65 7.92
N ALA A 120 -17.02 -10.01 7.96
CA ALA A 120 -17.74 -10.56 6.83
C ALA A 120 -17.78 -9.60 5.63
N MET A 121 -17.71 -8.29 5.86
CA MET A 121 -17.52 -7.29 4.79
C MET A 121 -16.25 -7.57 3.98
N THR A 122 -15.16 -7.95 4.65
CA THR A 122 -13.91 -8.34 3.97
C THR A 122 -14.13 -9.55 3.09
N GLY A 123 -14.78 -10.59 3.61
CA GLY A 123 -15.11 -11.79 2.85
C GLY A 123 -15.99 -11.48 1.64
N LEU A 124 -16.97 -10.59 1.79
CA LEU A 124 -17.84 -10.12 0.70
C LEU A 124 -17.02 -9.45 -0.41
N ILE A 125 -16.10 -8.56 -0.05
CA ILE A 125 -15.27 -7.85 -1.04
C ILE A 125 -14.32 -8.81 -1.75
N LEU A 126 -13.64 -9.68 -1.00
CA LEU A 126 -12.76 -10.69 -1.57
C LEU A 126 -13.51 -11.64 -2.50
N PHE A 127 -14.70 -12.10 -2.09
CA PHE A 127 -15.53 -12.97 -2.91
C PHE A 127 -16.00 -12.26 -4.18
N GLY A 128 -16.47 -11.01 -4.10
CA GLY A 128 -16.89 -10.23 -5.25
C GLY A 128 -15.77 -10.03 -6.29
N LEU A 129 -14.57 -9.70 -5.80
CA LEU A 129 -13.38 -9.49 -6.64
C LEU A 129 -12.85 -10.80 -7.26
N LEU A 130 -12.73 -11.88 -6.49
CA LEU A 130 -12.10 -13.12 -6.94
C LEU A 130 -13.03 -14.01 -7.77
N SER A 131 -14.35 -13.93 -7.55
CA SER A 131 -15.33 -14.69 -8.33
C SER A 131 -15.54 -14.11 -9.74
N GLY A 132 -15.08 -12.88 -10.00
CA GLY A 132 -15.29 -12.18 -11.27
C GLY A 132 -16.74 -11.77 -11.53
N ILE A 133 -17.62 -11.92 -10.53
CA ILE A 133 -19.05 -11.56 -10.64
C ILE A 133 -19.22 -10.03 -10.67
N ALA A 134 -18.33 -9.30 -9.99
CA ALA A 134 -18.39 -7.84 -9.89
C ALA A 134 -17.00 -7.20 -10.06
N THR A 135 -16.98 -6.02 -10.66
CA THR A 135 -15.78 -5.18 -10.75
C THR A 135 -15.43 -4.56 -9.39
N PRO A 136 -14.21 -3.99 -9.21
CA PRO A 136 -13.83 -3.35 -7.95
C PRO A 136 -14.76 -2.20 -7.55
N THR A 137 -15.22 -1.41 -8.52
CA THR A 137 -16.14 -0.28 -8.29
C THR A 137 -17.52 -0.77 -7.85
N GLU A 138 -18.05 -1.82 -8.49
CA GLU A 138 -19.32 -2.45 -8.09
C GLU A 138 -19.22 -3.10 -6.71
N THR A 139 -18.11 -3.80 -6.45
CA THR A 139 -17.86 -4.43 -5.15
C THR A 139 -17.79 -3.38 -4.03
N ALA A 140 -17.19 -2.22 -4.28
CA ALA A 140 -17.18 -1.10 -3.34
C ALA A 140 -18.59 -0.54 -3.07
N ILE A 141 -19.46 -0.44 -4.09
CA ILE A 141 -20.86 -0.04 -3.92
C ILE A 141 -21.60 -1.03 -3.02
N VAL A 142 -21.47 -2.33 -3.29
CA VAL A 142 -22.10 -3.38 -2.46
C VAL A 142 -21.57 -3.34 -1.03
N ALA A 143 -20.27 -3.13 -0.84
CA ALA A 143 -19.66 -2.97 0.47
C ALA A 143 -20.21 -1.75 1.24
N CYS A 144 -20.40 -0.61 0.57
CA CYS A 144 -21.02 0.58 1.18
C CYS A 144 -22.47 0.32 1.60
N VAL A 145 -23.27 -0.34 0.76
CA VAL A 145 -24.65 -0.73 1.10
C VAL A 145 -24.66 -1.71 2.28
N TYR A 146 -23.79 -2.71 2.25
CA TYR A 146 -23.64 -3.65 3.35
C TYR A 146 -23.22 -2.95 4.66
N ALA A 147 -22.23 -2.05 4.60
CA ALA A 147 -21.79 -1.26 5.76
C ALA A 147 -22.93 -0.43 6.36
N LEU A 148 -23.77 0.16 5.51
CA LEU A 148 -24.96 0.89 5.93
C LEU A 148 -25.96 -0.02 6.63
N VAL A 149 -26.28 -1.18 6.04
CA VAL A 149 -27.22 -2.16 6.63
C VAL A 149 -26.71 -2.67 7.97
N VAL A 150 -25.44 -3.07 8.05
CA VAL A 150 -24.84 -3.57 9.29
C VAL A 150 -24.76 -2.46 10.35
N GLY A 151 -24.35 -1.26 9.97
CA GLY A 151 -24.24 -0.12 10.90
C GLY A 151 -25.58 0.33 11.47
N VAL A 152 -26.65 0.33 10.66
CA VAL A 152 -28.00 0.72 11.06
C VAL A 152 -28.71 -0.39 11.82
N PHE A 153 -28.76 -1.60 11.26
CA PHE A 153 -29.65 -2.66 11.75
C PHE A 153 -28.99 -3.67 12.69
N ILE A 154 -27.68 -3.90 12.56
CA ILE A 154 -26.98 -4.91 13.38
C ILE A 154 -26.30 -4.26 14.58
N TYR A 155 -25.45 -3.26 14.33
CA TYR A 155 -24.76 -2.55 15.41
C TYR A 155 -25.61 -1.45 16.05
N GLY A 156 -26.55 -0.87 15.29
CA GLY A 156 -27.42 0.20 15.79
C GLY A 156 -26.67 1.50 16.13
N GLU A 157 -25.42 1.63 15.69
CA GLU A 157 -24.56 2.79 15.96
C GLU A 157 -24.78 3.92 14.94
N LEU A 158 -25.36 3.60 13.78
CA LEU A 158 -25.58 4.57 12.70
C LEU A 158 -27.02 5.07 12.65
N ARG A 159 -27.22 6.38 12.85
CA ARG A 159 -28.52 7.02 12.63
C ARG A 159 -28.66 7.46 11.18
N PHE A 160 -29.83 7.26 10.57
CA PHE A 160 -30.10 7.74 9.20
C PHE A 160 -29.84 9.24 9.01
N SER A 161 -30.06 10.05 10.07
CA SER A 161 -29.76 11.49 10.06
C SER A 161 -28.27 11.82 9.96
N ALA A 162 -27.37 10.88 10.27
CA ALA A 162 -25.93 11.06 10.13
C ALA A 162 -25.44 10.82 8.70
N ILE A 163 -26.23 10.16 7.85
CA ILE A 163 -25.81 9.77 6.48
C ILE A 163 -25.38 10.99 5.64
N PRO A 164 -26.12 12.11 5.56
CA PRO A 164 -25.70 13.25 4.74
C PRO A 164 -24.35 13.80 5.18
N ARG A 165 -24.12 13.87 6.50
CA ARG A 165 -22.86 14.33 7.07
C ARG A 165 -21.71 13.39 6.71
N ILE A 166 -21.91 12.08 6.81
CA ILE A 166 -20.90 11.07 6.46
C ILE A 166 -20.53 11.20 4.98
N VAL A 167 -21.52 11.32 4.10
CA VAL A 167 -21.29 11.51 2.65
C VAL A 167 -20.45 12.76 2.38
N VAL A 168 -20.76 13.89 3.03
CA VAL A 168 -19.99 15.13 2.89
C VAL A 168 -18.57 14.97 3.43
N GLU A 169 -18.39 14.41 4.63
CA GLU A 169 -17.07 14.19 5.23
C GLU A 169 -16.20 13.26 4.36
N SER A 170 -16.77 12.16 3.86
CA SER A 170 -16.11 11.25 2.91
C SER A 170 -15.76 11.96 1.60
N GLY A 171 -16.68 12.77 1.06
CA GLY A 171 -16.48 13.54 -0.15
C GLY A 171 -15.37 14.58 -0.02
N VAL A 172 -15.31 15.32 1.08
CA VAL A 172 -14.25 16.31 1.36
C VAL A 172 -12.88 15.63 1.48
N SER A 173 -12.82 14.51 2.23
CA SER A 173 -11.59 13.71 2.34
C SER A 173 -11.11 13.23 0.96
N ALA A 174 -12.01 12.61 0.19
CA ALA A 174 -11.70 12.14 -1.16
C ALA A 174 -11.28 13.28 -2.10
N ALA A 175 -11.96 14.43 -2.07
CA ALA A 175 -11.64 15.58 -2.92
C ALA A 175 -10.24 16.13 -2.65
N SER A 176 -9.83 16.25 -1.39
CA SER A 176 -8.47 16.69 -1.03
C SER A 176 -7.39 15.74 -1.55
N ILE A 177 -7.63 14.43 -1.49
CA ILE A 177 -6.74 13.40 -2.00
C ILE A 177 -6.69 13.47 -3.52
N LEU A 178 -7.85 13.52 -4.19
CA LEU A 178 -7.94 13.59 -5.65
C LEU A 178 -7.29 14.86 -6.21
N ALA A 179 -7.41 16.00 -5.53
CA ALA A 179 -6.72 17.22 -5.91
C ALA A 179 -5.19 17.06 -5.83
N LEU A 180 -4.69 16.50 -4.72
CA LEU A 180 -3.26 16.22 -4.55
C LEU A 180 -2.75 15.29 -5.65
N VAL A 181 -3.46 14.19 -5.93
CA VAL A 181 -3.14 13.24 -7.00
C VAL A 181 -3.21 13.91 -8.37
N GLY A 182 -4.19 14.77 -8.61
CA GLY A 182 -4.32 15.54 -9.85
C GLY A 182 -3.11 16.41 -10.14
N PHE A 183 -2.62 17.17 -9.14
CA PHE A 183 -1.40 17.97 -9.29
C PHE A 183 -0.15 17.10 -9.46
N ALA A 184 -0.04 15.98 -8.74
CA ALA A 184 1.06 15.03 -8.91
C ALA A 184 1.09 14.40 -10.32
N ASN A 185 -0.06 14.16 -10.92
CA ASN A 185 -0.14 13.62 -12.29
C ASN A 185 0.34 14.60 -13.36
N VAL A 186 0.19 15.91 -13.15
CA VAL A 186 0.78 16.92 -14.05
C VAL A 186 2.30 16.79 -14.08
N PHE A 187 2.92 16.60 -12.90
CA PHE A 187 4.37 16.35 -12.81
C PHE A 187 4.75 15.05 -13.54
N GLY A 188 3.96 13.98 -13.38
CA GLY A 188 4.13 12.74 -14.13
C GLY A 188 4.10 12.95 -15.65
N TRP A 189 3.15 13.74 -16.16
CA TRP A 189 3.06 14.06 -17.58
C TRP A 189 4.27 14.88 -18.08
N ILE A 190 4.76 15.82 -17.28
CA ILE A 190 5.98 16.58 -17.62
C ILE A 190 7.17 15.63 -17.77
N LEU A 191 7.38 14.70 -16.83
CA LEU A 191 8.47 13.72 -16.92
C LEU A 191 8.38 12.88 -18.20
N VAL A 192 7.17 12.50 -18.61
CA VAL A 192 6.92 11.75 -19.85
C VAL A 192 7.25 12.60 -21.07
N SER A 193 6.76 13.84 -21.10
CA SER A 193 6.94 14.77 -22.21
C SER A 193 8.42 15.10 -22.43
N GLU A 194 9.17 15.21 -21.33
CA GLU A 194 10.62 15.43 -21.34
C GLU A 194 11.43 14.15 -21.60
N GLN A 195 10.76 13.02 -21.83
CA GLN A 195 11.38 11.71 -22.09
C GLN A 195 12.37 11.27 -21.00
N ILE A 196 12.20 11.76 -19.77
CA ILE A 196 13.04 11.43 -18.61
C ILE A 196 13.16 9.92 -18.40
N PRO A 197 12.09 9.11 -18.53
CA PRO A 197 12.19 7.66 -18.39
C PRO A 197 13.21 7.03 -19.37
N GLN A 198 13.19 7.46 -20.63
CA GLN A 198 14.09 6.93 -21.67
C GLN A 198 15.53 7.42 -21.46
N ALA A 199 15.68 8.69 -21.04
CA ALA A 199 16.98 9.25 -20.69
C ALA A 199 17.63 8.49 -19.52
N ILE A 200 16.84 8.09 -18.52
CA ILE A 200 17.31 7.28 -17.40
C ILE A 200 17.80 5.91 -17.89
N VAL A 201 17.04 5.22 -18.74
CA VAL A 201 17.44 3.92 -19.30
C VAL A 201 18.79 4.02 -20.03
N ASN A 202 18.95 5.03 -20.89
CA ASN A 202 20.19 5.24 -21.63
C ASN A 202 21.36 5.60 -20.71
N ALA A 203 21.11 6.43 -19.68
CA ALA A 203 22.13 6.79 -18.70
C ALA A 203 22.60 5.55 -17.91
N VAL A 204 21.68 4.70 -17.46
CA VAL A 204 22.00 3.46 -16.73
C VAL A 204 22.88 2.54 -17.56
N LEU A 205 22.50 2.27 -18.82
CA LEU A 205 23.26 1.41 -19.72
C LEU A 205 24.62 2.01 -20.11
N SER A 206 24.76 3.34 -20.12
CA SER A 206 26.07 3.99 -20.37
C SER A 206 27.06 3.83 -19.22
N VAL A 207 26.58 3.54 -18.01
CA VAL A 207 27.40 3.42 -16.80
C VAL A 207 27.83 1.99 -16.55
N THR A 208 26.95 1.00 -16.76
CA THR A 208 27.27 -0.40 -16.45
C THR A 208 26.37 -1.42 -17.15
N ASP A 209 26.95 -2.59 -17.41
CA ASP A 209 26.24 -3.80 -17.83
C ASP A 209 26.03 -4.79 -16.67
N SER A 210 26.45 -4.44 -15.45
CA SER A 210 26.32 -5.32 -14.29
C SER A 210 24.87 -5.39 -13.82
N ARG A 211 24.28 -6.59 -13.90
CA ARG A 211 22.91 -6.90 -13.42
C ARG A 211 22.62 -6.35 -12.02
N ILE A 212 23.56 -6.48 -11.09
CA ILE A 212 23.40 -6.01 -9.70
C ILE A 212 23.26 -4.48 -9.64
N LEU A 213 24.09 -3.76 -10.39
CA LEU A 213 24.06 -2.31 -10.41
C LEU A 213 22.83 -1.79 -11.15
N ILE A 214 22.38 -2.47 -12.20
CA ILE A 214 21.14 -2.15 -12.91
C ILE A 214 19.93 -2.28 -11.97
N ILE A 215 19.82 -3.39 -11.22
CA ILE A 215 18.77 -3.57 -10.20
C ILE A 215 18.80 -2.43 -9.17
N LEU A 216 19.98 -2.06 -8.68
CA LEU A 216 20.13 -0.99 -7.69
C LEU A 216 19.69 0.36 -8.27
N MET A 217 20.09 0.69 -9.50
CA MET A 217 19.72 1.95 -10.14
C MET A 217 18.23 2.03 -10.45
N ILE A 218 17.63 0.95 -10.96
CA ILE A 218 16.17 0.86 -11.14
C ILE A 218 15.49 1.09 -9.80
N ASN A 219 16.00 0.49 -8.72
CA ASN A 219 15.42 0.69 -7.41
C ASN A 219 15.47 2.14 -6.94
N VAL A 220 16.60 2.81 -7.12
CA VAL A 220 16.74 4.23 -6.75
C VAL A 220 15.80 5.10 -7.58
N VAL A 221 15.72 4.86 -8.89
CA VAL A 221 14.85 5.61 -9.80
C VAL A 221 13.39 5.45 -9.41
N LEU A 222 12.91 4.20 -9.26
CA LEU A 222 11.53 3.93 -8.89
C LEU A 222 11.19 4.53 -7.52
N LEU A 223 12.13 4.53 -6.58
CA LEU A 223 11.89 5.07 -5.25
C LEU A 223 11.73 6.58 -5.31
N ILE A 224 12.62 7.26 -6.04
CA ILE A 224 12.54 8.70 -6.28
C ILE A 224 11.23 9.05 -6.96
N VAL A 225 10.85 8.33 -8.02
CA VAL A 225 9.59 8.57 -8.73
C VAL A 225 8.41 8.38 -7.78
N GLY A 226 8.37 7.27 -7.04
CA GLY A 226 7.30 6.96 -6.10
C GLY A 226 7.17 7.96 -4.95
N MET A 227 8.23 8.73 -4.63
CA MET A 227 8.10 9.85 -3.69
C MET A 227 7.13 10.91 -4.20
N PHE A 228 7.13 11.20 -5.50
CA PHE A 228 6.37 12.31 -6.10
C PHE A 228 5.08 11.87 -6.80
N MET A 229 5.07 10.67 -7.38
CA MET A 229 4.00 10.19 -8.23
C MET A 229 3.16 9.12 -7.54
N GLU A 230 1.87 9.11 -7.85
CA GLU A 230 0.98 8.01 -7.45
C GLU A 230 1.38 6.74 -8.21
N THR A 231 1.26 5.57 -7.55
CA THR A 231 1.76 4.30 -8.06
C THR A 231 1.21 3.94 -9.44
N ILE A 232 -0.10 4.09 -9.66
CA ILE A 232 -0.74 3.71 -10.93
C ILE A 232 -0.17 4.55 -12.07
N ALA A 233 -0.05 5.87 -11.87
CA ALA A 233 0.56 6.75 -12.85
C ALA A 233 2.02 6.37 -13.13
N ALA A 234 2.82 6.14 -12.08
CA ALA A 234 4.21 5.73 -12.23
C ALA A 234 4.35 4.39 -12.98
N LEU A 235 3.49 3.41 -12.72
CA LEU A 235 3.47 2.13 -13.44
C LEU A 235 3.13 2.32 -14.92
N ILE A 236 2.05 3.04 -15.24
CA ILE A 236 1.65 3.25 -16.65
C ILE A 236 2.79 3.90 -17.45
N ILE A 237 3.53 4.82 -16.83
CA ILE A 237 4.56 5.62 -17.49
C ILE A 237 5.90 4.89 -17.59
N LEU A 238 6.36 4.30 -16.49
CA LEU A 238 7.75 3.80 -16.37
C LEU A 238 7.89 2.31 -16.55
N PHE A 239 6.81 1.55 -16.36
CA PHE A 239 6.92 0.10 -16.25
C PHE A 239 7.47 -0.52 -17.53
N VAL A 240 6.93 -0.17 -18.69
CA VAL A 240 7.35 -0.78 -19.97
C VAL A 240 8.81 -0.43 -20.34
N PRO A 241 9.25 0.85 -20.30
CA PRO A 241 10.65 1.18 -20.55
C PRO A 241 11.63 0.47 -19.60
N LEU A 242 11.29 0.42 -18.31
CA LEU A 242 12.14 -0.22 -17.29
C LEU A 242 12.10 -1.75 -17.37
N LEU A 243 10.98 -2.34 -17.80
CA LEU A 243 10.90 -3.77 -18.07
C LEU A 243 11.82 -4.16 -19.23
N SER A 244 11.83 -3.39 -20.32
CA SER A 244 12.75 -3.62 -21.44
C SER A 244 14.21 -3.55 -21.01
N LEU A 245 14.56 -2.58 -20.15
CA LEU A 245 15.90 -2.48 -19.54
C LEU A 245 16.21 -3.70 -18.65
N ALA A 246 15.25 -4.13 -17.84
CA ALA A 246 15.42 -5.27 -16.96
C ALA A 246 15.63 -6.58 -17.75
N GLN A 247 14.88 -6.77 -18.83
CA GLN A 247 15.04 -7.89 -19.75
C GLN A 247 16.40 -7.87 -20.44
N ALA A 248 16.90 -6.70 -20.85
CA ALA A 248 18.24 -6.55 -21.40
C ALA A 248 19.34 -6.93 -20.38
N ALA A 249 19.07 -6.78 -19.09
CA ALA A 249 19.94 -7.20 -17.99
C ALA A 249 19.69 -8.64 -17.50
N GLU A 250 18.96 -9.45 -18.28
CA GLU A 250 18.59 -10.85 -17.97
C GLU A 250 17.81 -11.01 -16.66
N ILE A 251 16.99 -10.01 -16.31
CA ILE A 251 16.08 -10.06 -15.17
C ILE A 251 14.73 -10.61 -15.65
N GLU A 252 14.23 -11.61 -14.93
CA GLU A 252 12.93 -12.21 -15.22
C GLU A 252 11.80 -11.17 -15.09
N PRO A 253 10.85 -11.10 -16.05
CA PRO A 253 9.76 -10.12 -16.03
C PRO A 253 8.91 -10.14 -14.75
N LEU A 254 8.59 -11.33 -14.22
CA LEU A 254 7.80 -11.48 -12.99
C LEU A 254 8.55 -10.96 -11.76
N HIS A 255 9.85 -11.23 -11.69
CA HIS A 255 10.72 -10.73 -10.63
C HIS A 255 10.81 -9.19 -10.66
N PHE A 256 11.10 -8.63 -11.85
CA PHE A 256 11.10 -7.18 -12.07
C PHE A 256 9.78 -6.54 -11.68
N ALA A 257 8.68 -7.11 -12.17
CA ALA A 257 7.34 -6.62 -11.90
C ALA A 257 7.03 -6.54 -10.41
N THR A 258 7.44 -7.56 -9.66
CA THR A 258 7.20 -7.64 -8.23
C THR A 258 7.96 -6.58 -7.46
N PHE A 259 9.28 -6.45 -7.67
CA PHE A 259 10.05 -5.45 -6.93
C PHE A 259 9.75 -4.03 -7.42
N ALA A 260 9.32 -3.84 -8.67
CA ALA A 260 8.92 -2.52 -9.16
C ALA A 260 7.66 -2.00 -8.44
N VAL A 261 6.65 -2.84 -8.26
CA VAL A 261 5.45 -2.49 -7.47
C VAL A 261 5.81 -2.24 -6.01
N LEU A 262 6.63 -3.11 -5.42
CA LEU A 262 7.14 -2.95 -4.05
C LEU A 262 7.84 -1.61 -3.85
N ASN A 263 8.69 -1.24 -4.80
CA ASN A 263 9.45 -0.01 -4.75
C ASN A 263 8.55 1.23 -4.78
N LEU A 264 7.61 1.28 -5.72
CA LEU A 264 6.65 2.38 -5.81
C LEU A 264 5.77 2.49 -4.56
N MET A 265 5.37 1.37 -3.95
CA MET A 265 4.65 1.40 -2.67
C MET A 265 5.47 2.03 -1.55
N ILE A 266 6.76 1.71 -1.46
CA ILE A 266 7.64 2.31 -0.46
C ILE A 266 7.82 3.80 -0.74
N GLY A 267 7.92 4.17 -2.02
CA GLY A 267 7.96 5.57 -2.49
C GLY A 267 6.82 6.43 -1.93
N LEU A 268 5.59 5.91 -1.87
CA LEU A 268 4.43 6.62 -1.32
C LEU A 268 4.56 7.01 0.17
N THR A 269 5.52 6.42 0.88
CA THR A 269 5.85 6.73 2.28
C THR A 269 7.25 7.29 2.48
N THR A 270 7.94 7.58 1.38
CA THR A 270 9.32 8.08 1.39
C THR A 270 9.31 9.61 1.22
N PRO A 271 10.00 10.39 2.08
CA PRO A 271 10.18 11.83 1.89
C PRO A 271 10.91 12.12 0.56
N PRO A 272 10.67 13.27 -0.12
CA PRO A 272 10.17 14.53 0.44
C PRO A 272 8.65 14.73 0.38
N VAL A 273 7.95 14.05 -0.54
CA VAL A 273 6.49 14.16 -0.67
C VAL A 273 5.82 12.97 0.02
N GLY A 274 5.74 11.80 -0.61
CA GLY A 274 5.13 10.61 -0.02
C GLY A 274 3.65 10.81 0.26
N VAL A 275 2.79 10.53 -0.73
CA VAL A 275 1.34 10.83 -0.65
C VAL A 275 0.68 10.26 0.62
N CYS A 276 1.05 9.04 1.04
CA CYS A 276 0.50 8.44 2.25
C CYS A 276 0.92 9.18 3.53
N LEU A 277 2.13 9.75 3.56
CA LEU A 277 2.58 10.59 4.67
C LEU A 277 1.74 11.85 4.80
N PHE A 278 1.45 12.53 3.69
CA PHE A 278 0.61 13.72 3.68
C PHE A 278 -0.81 13.44 4.15
N VAL A 279 -1.40 12.35 3.66
CA VAL A 279 -2.75 11.92 4.08
C VAL A 279 -2.79 11.65 5.58
N CYS A 280 -1.86 10.84 6.11
CA CYS A 280 -1.83 10.53 7.54
C CYS A 280 -1.49 11.76 8.40
N SER A 281 -0.62 12.66 7.94
CA SER A 281 -0.31 13.92 8.64
C SER A 281 -1.53 14.84 8.71
N GLY A 282 -2.30 14.93 7.63
CA GLY A 282 -3.56 15.68 7.55
C GLY A 282 -4.60 15.15 8.54
N ILE A 283 -4.77 13.82 8.61
CA ILE A 283 -5.67 13.17 9.57
C ILE A 283 -5.20 13.38 11.01
N ALA A 284 -3.89 13.27 11.26
CA ALA A 284 -3.30 13.48 12.58
C ALA A 284 -3.35 14.93 13.06
N ARG A 285 -3.55 15.87 12.11
CA ARG A 285 -3.45 17.33 12.28
C ARG A 285 -2.09 17.75 12.82
N LEU A 286 -1.03 17.23 12.19
CA LEU A 286 0.36 17.54 12.51
C LEU A 286 1.07 18.15 11.29
N PRO A 287 2.13 18.95 11.50
CA PRO A 287 3.07 19.24 10.43
C PRO A 287 3.73 17.92 9.95
N LEU A 288 4.20 17.92 8.70
CA LEU A 288 4.77 16.72 8.07
C LEU A 288 6.07 16.26 8.74
N THR A 289 6.91 17.21 9.18
CA THR A 289 8.28 16.93 9.66
C THR A 289 8.35 15.91 10.81
N PRO A 290 7.54 16.00 11.89
CA PRO A 290 7.50 14.97 12.93
C PRO A 290 7.11 13.58 12.41
N VAL A 291 6.16 13.51 11.47
CA VAL A 291 5.70 12.24 10.88
C VAL A 291 6.81 11.62 10.03
N VAL A 292 7.53 12.44 9.25
CA VAL A 292 8.71 12.01 8.48
C VAL A 292 9.79 11.44 9.37
N ILE A 293 10.08 12.04 10.53
CA ILE A 293 11.08 11.49 11.46
C ILE A 293 10.57 10.18 12.07
N ALA A 294 9.28 10.13 12.43
CA ALA A 294 8.68 8.95 13.04
C ALA A 294 8.59 7.74 12.09
N ILE A 295 8.51 7.95 10.77
CA ILE A 295 8.41 6.85 9.80
C ILE A 295 9.76 6.19 9.46
N LEU A 296 10.88 6.87 9.70
CA LEU A 296 12.22 6.40 9.30
C LEU A 296 12.53 4.94 9.69
N PRO A 297 12.21 4.45 10.91
CA PRO A 297 12.46 3.05 11.26
C PRO A 297 11.66 2.07 10.38
N PHE A 298 10.41 2.41 10.04
CA PHE A 298 9.56 1.60 9.17
C PHE A 298 10.04 1.66 7.72
N LEU A 299 10.48 2.84 7.26
CA LEU A 299 11.05 3.01 5.93
C LEU A 299 12.33 2.20 5.77
N LEU A 300 13.25 2.25 6.74
CA LEU A 300 14.48 1.46 6.73
C LEU A 300 14.17 -0.04 6.64
N CYS A 301 13.18 -0.49 7.41
CA CYS A 301 12.74 -1.88 7.40
C CYS A 301 12.17 -2.30 6.03
N ASN A 302 11.35 -1.45 5.41
CA ASN A 302 10.81 -1.70 4.08
C ASN A 302 11.88 -1.67 2.98
N ILE A 303 12.87 -0.78 3.09
CA ILE A 303 14.02 -0.74 2.18
C ILE A 303 14.83 -2.03 2.29
N ILE A 304 15.04 -2.58 3.49
CA ILE A 304 15.72 -3.87 3.66
C ILE A 304 14.94 -4.98 2.94
N VAL A 305 13.62 -5.03 3.11
CA VAL A 305 12.77 -6.01 2.41
C VAL A 305 12.84 -5.81 0.90
N LEU A 306 12.82 -4.57 0.41
CA LEU A 306 12.99 -4.25 -1.01
C LEU A 306 14.31 -4.79 -1.55
N LEU A 307 15.44 -4.54 -0.88
CA LEU A 307 16.73 -5.03 -1.34
C LEU A 307 16.78 -6.57 -1.35
N LEU A 308 16.22 -7.22 -0.33
CA LEU A 308 16.12 -8.69 -0.30
C LEU A 308 15.31 -9.22 -1.50
N VAL A 309 14.13 -8.66 -1.76
CA VAL A 309 13.27 -9.09 -2.87
C VAL A 309 13.91 -8.77 -4.22
N SER A 310 14.56 -7.61 -4.38
CA SER A 310 15.21 -7.22 -5.61
C SER A 310 16.43 -8.07 -5.97
N PHE A 311 17.23 -8.52 -4.99
CA PHE A 311 18.42 -9.32 -5.25
C PHE A 311 18.18 -10.83 -5.20
N ILE A 312 17.11 -11.29 -4.56
CA ILE A 312 16.79 -12.71 -4.43
C ILE A 312 15.46 -12.99 -5.15
N PRO A 313 15.51 -13.44 -6.42
CA PRO A 313 14.32 -13.69 -7.24
C PRO A 313 13.32 -14.64 -6.59
N ALA A 314 13.81 -15.63 -5.83
CA ALA A 314 12.99 -16.64 -5.18
C ALA A 314 11.90 -16.05 -4.28
N PHE A 315 12.08 -14.87 -3.70
CA PHE A 315 11.00 -14.25 -2.91
C PHE A 315 9.79 -13.84 -3.74
N ALA A 316 9.98 -13.57 -5.03
CA ALA A 316 8.90 -13.24 -5.96
C ALA A 316 8.45 -14.47 -6.78
N THR A 317 9.38 -15.33 -7.20
CA THR A 317 9.12 -16.34 -8.24
C THR A 317 8.84 -17.73 -7.70
N TRP A 318 9.25 -18.04 -6.47
CA TRP A 318 9.12 -19.40 -5.91
C TRP A 318 7.66 -19.84 -5.73
N LEU A 319 6.80 -18.98 -5.16
CA LEU A 319 5.39 -19.34 -4.92
C LEU A 319 4.58 -19.46 -6.23
N PRO A 320 4.72 -18.54 -7.21
CA PRO A 320 4.15 -18.73 -8.54
C PRO A 320 4.63 -20.00 -9.24
N GLY A 321 5.93 -20.31 -9.21
CA GLY A 321 6.49 -21.48 -9.87
C GLY A 321 5.92 -22.81 -9.35
N LEU A 322 5.59 -22.90 -8.06
CA LEU A 322 4.95 -24.11 -7.51
C LEU A 322 3.52 -24.37 -8.04
N VAL A 323 2.85 -23.35 -8.58
CA VAL A 323 1.43 -23.41 -8.96
C VAL A 323 1.23 -23.34 -10.47
N PHE A 324 2.12 -22.65 -11.17
CA PHE A 324 1.99 -22.35 -12.59
C PHE A 324 3.07 -22.99 -13.49
N ASP A 325 4.07 -23.69 -12.93
CA ASP A 325 5.04 -24.51 -13.69
C ASP A 325 4.55 -25.96 -13.92
#